data_AF-A0A923XYN8-F1
#
_entry.id   AF-A0A923XYN8-F1
#
_cell.length_a   1.000
_cell.length_b   1.000
_cell.length_c   1.000
_cell.angle_alpha   90.00
_cell.angle_beta   90.00
_cell.angle_gamma   90.00
#
_symmetry.space_group_name_H-M   'P 1'
#
loop_
_entity.id
_entity.type
_entity.pdbx_description
1 polymer ?
#
loop_
_entity_poly.entity_id
_entity_poly.type
_entity_poly.pdbx_seq_one_letter_code
_entity_poly.pdbx_strand_id
1 'polypeptide(L)'
;MHRLMMICLLVLTACAPRPAPVATTFRAPTAPIYSSAVLEPTRIEGHWVQVAAFATDPLPCGPGQVDIAAGQISWTLCLDGERSGAGPLVPGKAGRFSVTGMQDWWVLWVDGDYRTMVIG
;
A
#
# COMPACT_ATOMS: atom_id res chain seq x y z
N MET A 1 -26.39 27.94 38.73
CA MET A 1 -24.96 28.05 38.39
C MET A 1 -24.34 26.71 37.99
N HIS A 2 -24.58 25.62 38.73
CA HIS A 2 -24.16 24.25 38.35
C HIS A 2 -24.60 23.79 36.95
N ARG A 3 -25.84 24.10 36.54
CA ARG A 3 -26.34 23.77 35.19
C ARG A 3 -25.60 24.49 34.06
N LEU A 4 -25.20 25.75 34.28
CA LEU A 4 -24.46 26.55 33.30
C LEU A 4 -23.02 26.05 33.18
N MET A 5 -22.42 25.63 34.30
CA MET A 5 -21.07 25.05 34.34
C MET A 5 -21.01 23.70 33.62
N MET A 6 -22.04 22.85 33.76
CA MET A 6 -22.13 21.59 33.00
C MET A 6 -22.28 21.83 31.49
N ILE A 7 -23.10 22.80 31.08
CA ILE A 7 -23.24 23.15 29.66
C ILE A 7 -21.91 23.64 29.09
N CYS A 8 -21.18 24.46 29.83
CA CYS A 8 -19.87 24.94 29.41
C CYS A 8 -18.87 23.78 29.23
N LEU A 9 -18.81 22.84 30.18
CA LEU A 9 -17.95 21.65 30.06
C LEU A 9 -18.32 20.76 28.86
N LEU A 10 -19.62 20.59 28.56
CA LEU A 10 -20.07 19.80 27.42
C LEU A 10 -19.65 20.42 26.08
N VAL A 11 -19.73 21.76 25.95
CA VAL A 11 -19.31 22.48 24.74
C VAL A 11 -17.81 22.39 24.52
N LEU A 12 -17.00 22.38 25.58
CA LEU A 12 -15.54 22.21 25.51
C LEU A 12 -15.12 20.82 24.99
N THR A 13 -15.89 19.76 25.29
CA THR A 13 -15.58 18.40 24.77
C THR A 13 -15.89 18.23 23.28
N ALA A 14 -16.71 19.10 22.69
CA ALA A 14 -17.04 19.04 21.26
C ALA A 14 -15.92 19.58 20.35
N CYS A 15 -14.93 20.29 20.91
CA CYS A 15 -13.74 20.75 20.20
C CYS A 15 -12.59 19.73 20.21
N ALA A 16 -12.79 18.54 20.79
CA ALA A 16 -11.78 17.49 20.71
C ALA A 16 -11.54 17.11 19.24
N PRO A 17 -10.28 17.00 18.78
CA PRO A 17 -9.99 16.57 17.43
C PRO A 17 -10.60 15.18 17.21
N ARG A 18 -11.36 15.05 16.10
CA ARG A 18 -11.89 13.75 15.67
C ARG A 18 -10.72 12.76 15.63
N PRO A 19 -10.81 11.61 16.33
CA PRO A 19 -9.79 10.57 16.21
C PRO A 19 -9.54 10.28 14.74
N ALA A 20 -8.27 10.28 14.33
CA ALA A 20 -7.92 9.92 12.96
C ALA A 20 -8.60 8.58 12.64
N PRO A 21 -9.23 8.42 11.45
CA PRO A 21 -9.77 7.13 11.05
C PRO A 21 -8.67 6.08 11.25
N VAL A 22 -8.97 5.04 12.03
CA VAL A 22 -8.08 3.89 12.15
C VAL A 22 -7.94 3.36 10.73
N ALA A 23 -6.72 3.42 10.18
CA ALA A 23 -6.46 2.81 8.88
C ALA A 23 -6.95 1.36 8.97
N THR A 24 -7.90 0.99 8.12
CA THR A 24 -8.37 -0.38 8.01
C THR A 24 -7.19 -1.20 7.53
N THR A 25 -6.49 -1.83 8.48
CA THR A 25 -5.40 -2.74 8.16
C THR A 25 -6.00 -4.06 7.72
N PHE A 26 -5.59 -4.54 6.55
CA PHE A 26 -5.96 -5.87 6.05
C PHE A 26 -5.12 -6.98 6.69
N ARG A 27 -4.26 -6.62 7.66
CA ARG A 27 -3.28 -7.48 8.30
C ARG A 27 -3.13 -7.20 9.79
N ALA A 28 -2.90 -8.25 10.59
CA ALA A 28 -2.45 -8.09 11.97
C ALA A 28 -0.99 -7.58 12.00
N PRO A 29 -0.69 -6.42 12.62
CA PRO A 29 0.65 -5.81 12.58
C PRO A 29 1.76 -6.72 13.10
N THR A 30 1.46 -7.55 14.11
CA THR A 30 2.40 -8.44 14.79
C THR A 30 2.52 -9.82 14.16
N ALA A 31 1.67 -10.16 13.19
CA ALA A 31 1.88 -11.39 12.44
C ALA A 31 3.23 -11.28 11.69
N PRO A 32 3.96 -12.38 11.44
CA PRO A 32 5.04 -12.40 10.47
C PRO A 32 4.49 -12.43 9.04
N ILE A 33 5.27 -11.96 8.07
CA ILE A 33 4.96 -12.13 6.63
C ILE A 33 6.26 -12.41 5.87
N TYR A 34 6.14 -13.32 4.92
CA TYR A 34 7.22 -13.80 4.07
C TYR A 34 7.38 -12.92 2.83
N SER A 35 8.57 -12.93 2.22
CA SER A 35 8.83 -12.41 0.88
C SER A 35 9.58 -13.46 0.06
N SER A 36 9.34 -13.52 -1.24
CA SER A 36 9.83 -14.58 -2.13
C SER A 36 11.36 -14.68 -2.12
N ALA A 37 11.88 -15.81 -1.65
CA ALA A 37 13.32 -16.08 -1.59
C ALA A 37 13.90 -16.55 -2.93
N VAL A 38 13.05 -17.03 -3.83
CA VAL A 38 13.42 -17.60 -5.15
C VAL A 38 13.15 -16.62 -6.29
N LEU A 39 12.86 -15.36 -5.99
CA LEU A 39 12.61 -14.33 -6.98
C LEU A 39 13.89 -14.03 -7.79
N GLU A 40 13.75 -14.00 -9.12
CA GLU A 40 14.75 -13.51 -10.04
C GLU A 40 14.40 -12.06 -10.45
N PRO A 41 15.10 -11.03 -9.94
CA PRO A 41 14.67 -9.63 -10.12
C PRO A 41 14.65 -9.16 -11.58
N THR A 42 15.43 -9.77 -12.48
CA THR A 42 15.41 -9.42 -13.90
C THR A 42 14.18 -9.95 -14.61
N ARG A 43 13.51 -10.96 -14.07
CA ARG A 43 12.31 -11.57 -14.69
C ARG A 43 11.01 -10.83 -14.37
N ILE A 44 11.04 -9.87 -13.45
CA ILE A 44 9.89 -8.98 -13.18
C ILE A 44 9.88 -7.75 -14.08
N GLU A 45 10.90 -7.53 -14.92
CA GLU A 45 10.88 -6.47 -15.92
C GLU A 45 9.72 -6.66 -16.90
N GLY A 46 9.08 -5.56 -17.26
CA GLY A 46 7.92 -5.55 -18.13
C GLY A 46 6.78 -4.69 -17.61
N HIS A 47 5.65 -4.83 -18.29
CA HIS A 47 4.40 -4.13 -17.98
C HIS A 47 3.48 -5.03 -17.17
N TRP A 48 2.98 -4.52 -16.04
CA TRP A 48 2.11 -5.22 -15.12
C TRP A 48 0.82 -4.43 -14.92
N VAL A 49 -0.30 -5.14 -14.85
CA VAL A 49 -1.62 -4.55 -14.58
C VAL A 49 -2.13 -5.05 -13.24
N GLN A 50 -2.66 -4.13 -12.45
CA GLN A 50 -3.28 -4.43 -11.16
C GLN A 50 -4.64 -5.09 -11.39
N VAL A 51 -4.74 -6.39 -11.11
CA VAL A 51 -5.98 -7.17 -11.26
C VAL A 51 -6.81 -7.24 -9.99
N ALA A 52 -6.22 -6.93 -8.82
CA ALA A 52 -6.87 -6.92 -7.53
C ALA A 52 -6.13 -6.01 -6.54
N ALA A 53 -6.80 -5.58 -5.48
CA ALA A 53 -6.21 -4.81 -4.39
C ALA A 53 -6.89 -5.12 -3.05
N PHE A 54 -6.15 -4.92 -1.97
CA PHE A 54 -6.76 -4.70 -0.66
C PHE A 54 -7.19 -3.24 -0.57
N ALA A 55 -8.49 -2.99 -0.76
CA ALA A 55 -9.08 -1.67 -0.77
C ALA A 55 -10.53 -1.72 -0.27
N THR A 56 -11.11 -0.55 -0.06
CA THR A 56 -12.55 -0.35 0.11
C THR A 56 -13.31 -0.83 -1.14
N ASP A 57 -14.50 -1.41 -0.91
CA ASP A 57 -15.40 -1.92 -1.95
C ASP A 57 -16.62 -0.98 -2.08
N PRO A 58 -16.89 -0.41 -3.26
CA PRO A 58 -16.16 -0.56 -4.53
C PRO A 58 -14.84 0.21 -4.57
N LEU A 59 -13.89 -0.30 -5.36
CA LEU A 59 -12.62 0.38 -5.66
C LEU A 59 -12.91 1.78 -6.24
N PRO A 60 -12.26 2.84 -5.74
CA PRO A 60 -12.55 4.22 -6.14
C PRO A 60 -11.93 4.61 -7.50
N CYS A 61 -11.13 3.74 -8.11
CA CYS A 61 -10.42 3.95 -9.36
C CYS A 61 -10.36 2.67 -10.21
N GLY A 62 -9.98 2.80 -11.48
CA GLY A 62 -9.76 1.67 -12.37
C GLY A 62 -8.49 0.86 -12.03
N PRO A 63 -8.26 -0.27 -12.73
CA PRO A 63 -7.02 -1.04 -12.62
C PRO A 63 -5.78 -0.17 -12.81
N GLY A 64 -4.88 -0.19 -11.84
CA GLY A 64 -3.56 0.42 -11.96
C GLY A 64 -2.60 -0.38 -12.85
N GLN A 65 -1.40 0.17 -13.04
CA GLN A 65 -0.32 -0.42 -13.80
C GLN A 65 1.06 -0.07 -13.22
N VAL A 66 2.04 -0.89 -13.57
CA VAL A 66 3.44 -0.75 -13.20
C VAL A 66 4.29 -1.11 -14.41
N ASP A 67 5.28 -0.28 -14.71
CA ASP A 67 6.31 -0.56 -15.70
C ASP A 67 7.66 -0.69 -14.98
N ILE A 68 8.36 -1.80 -15.19
CA ILE A 68 9.67 -2.09 -14.61
C ILE A 68 10.66 -2.30 -15.75
N ALA A 69 11.74 -1.53 -15.77
CA ALA A 69 12.78 -1.68 -16.79
C ALA A 69 14.12 -1.18 -16.28
N ALA A 70 15.19 -1.97 -16.45
CA ALA A 70 16.57 -1.56 -16.18
C ALA A 70 16.77 -0.98 -14.76
N GLY A 71 16.15 -1.61 -13.75
CA GLY A 71 16.21 -1.15 -12.36
C GLY A 71 15.46 0.16 -12.08
N GLN A 72 14.62 0.62 -13.01
CA GLN A 72 13.66 1.69 -12.81
C GLN A 72 12.25 1.15 -12.71
N ILE A 73 11.38 1.93 -12.08
CA ILE A 73 9.97 1.64 -11.95
C ILE A 73 9.15 2.92 -12.13
N SER A 74 8.04 2.82 -12.85
CA SER A 74 6.96 3.82 -12.85
C SER A 74 5.64 3.13 -12.58
N TRP A 75 4.77 3.76 -11.81
CA TRP A 75 3.55 3.14 -11.35
C TRP A 75 2.41 4.15 -11.23
N THR A 76 1.20 3.66 -11.51
CA THR A 76 -0.08 4.30 -11.20
C THR A 76 -0.96 3.21 -10.63
N LEU A 77 -1.26 3.22 -9.34
CA LEU A 77 -1.97 2.15 -8.64
C LEU A 77 -3.25 2.67 -7.97
N CYS A 78 -4.27 1.82 -7.90
CA CYS A 78 -5.48 2.07 -7.13
C CYS A 78 -5.33 1.44 -5.73
N LEU A 79 -4.96 2.26 -4.74
CA LEU A 79 -4.69 1.86 -3.35
C LEU A 79 -5.54 2.74 -2.41
N ASP A 80 -6.86 2.50 -2.39
CA ASP A 80 -7.87 3.39 -1.78
C ASP A 80 -7.81 4.83 -2.34
N GLY A 81 -7.56 4.92 -3.63
CA GLY A 81 -7.36 6.15 -4.39
C GLY A 81 -6.23 5.98 -5.38
N GLU A 82 -6.25 6.75 -6.46
CA GLU A 82 -5.17 6.74 -7.44
C GLU A 82 -3.91 7.34 -6.82
N ARG A 83 -2.80 6.62 -6.96
CA ARG A 83 -1.47 7.07 -6.57
C ARG A 83 -0.51 6.78 -7.69
N SER A 84 0.45 7.67 -7.92
CA SER A 84 1.47 7.49 -8.94
C SER A 84 2.85 7.90 -8.46
N GLY A 85 3.87 7.37 -9.13
CA GLY A 85 5.26 7.68 -8.85
C GLY A 85 6.21 7.02 -9.83
N ALA A 86 7.47 7.40 -9.74
CA ALA A 86 8.54 6.80 -10.51
C ALA A 86 9.89 6.96 -9.79
N GLY A 87 10.83 6.07 -10.10
CA GLY A 87 12.20 6.16 -9.61
C GLY A 87 12.95 4.84 -9.67
N PRO A 88 14.09 4.75 -8.96
CA PRO A 88 14.86 3.52 -8.87
C PRO A 88 14.08 2.42 -8.15
N LEU A 89 14.15 1.20 -8.67
CA LEU A 89 13.73 -0.04 -8.01
C LEU A 89 14.96 -0.67 -7.36
N VAL A 90 15.19 -0.38 -6.08
CA VAL A 90 16.42 -0.79 -5.39
C VAL A 90 16.22 -2.14 -4.69
N PRO A 91 16.94 -3.21 -5.07
CA PRO A 91 16.82 -4.51 -4.40
C PRO A 91 17.35 -4.45 -2.96
N GLY A 92 16.58 -5.02 -2.02
CA GLY A 92 16.95 -5.20 -0.63
C GLY A 92 17.19 -6.67 -0.29
N LYS A 93 16.48 -7.17 0.73
CA LYS A 93 16.42 -8.62 1.02
C LYS A 93 15.66 -9.36 -0.08
N ALA A 94 15.78 -10.68 -0.13
CA ALA A 94 15.11 -11.49 -1.15
C ALA A 94 13.60 -11.18 -1.24
N GLY A 95 13.16 -10.82 -2.46
CA GLY A 95 11.78 -10.42 -2.75
C GLY A 95 11.37 -9.06 -2.19
N ARG A 96 12.30 -8.19 -1.78
CA ARG A 96 11.99 -6.85 -1.25
C ARG A 96 12.72 -5.78 -2.04
N PHE A 97 12.00 -4.71 -2.34
CA PHE A 97 12.52 -3.56 -3.07
C PHE A 97 12.14 -2.27 -2.37
N SER A 98 13.05 -1.31 -2.34
CA SER A 98 12.72 0.06 -1.96
C SER A 98 12.35 0.84 -3.22
N VAL A 99 11.22 1.55 -3.16
CA VAL A 99 10.70 2.35 -4.27
C VAL A 99 10.32 3.73 -3.75
N THR A 100 10.79 4.77 -4.44
CA THR A 100 10.49 6.16 -4.06
C THR A 100 9.00 6.43 -4.06
N GLY A 101 8.49 7.04 -2.98
CA GLY A 101 7.10 7.46 -2.87
C GLY A 101 6.13 6.38 -2.41
N MET A 102 6.61 5.18 -2.09
CA MET A 102 5.81 4.10 -1.50
C MET A 102 6.55 3.40 -0.35
N GLN A 103 5.83 2.55 0.39
CA GLN A 103 6.47 1.64 1.34
C GLN A 103 7.32 0.61 0.60
N ASP A 104 8.23 -0.06 1.31
CA ASP A 104 9.00 -1.15 0.72
C ASP A 104 8.06 -2.14 0.04
N TRP A 105 8.37 -2.46 -1.21
CA TRP A 105 7.60 -3.35 -2.05
C TRP A 105 8.04 -4.79 -1.81
N TRP A 106 7.18 -5.63 -1.25
CA TRP A 106 7.51 -7.02 -0.97
C TRP A 106 6.77 -7.93 -1.97
N VAL A 107 7.52 -8.62 -2.82
CA VAL A 107 6.97 -9.69 -3.66
C VAL A 107 6.74 -10.90 -2.76
N LEU A 108 5.49 -11.15 -2.41
CA LEU A 108 5.09 -12.23 -1.51
C LEU A 108 5.09 -13.57 -2.24
N TRP A 109 4.69 -13.55 -3.51
CA TRP A 109 4.62 -14.71 -4.40
C TRP A 109 4.63 -14.26 -5.87
N VAL A 110 5.16 -15.11 -6.75
CA VAL A 110 5.09 -14.98 -8.21
C VAL A 110 4.93 -16.38 -8.82
N ASP A 111 4.19 -16.51 -9.91
CA ASP A 111 4.09 -17.77 -10.66
C ASP A 111 5.39 -18.11 -11.41
N GLY A 112 5.51 -19.36 -11.85
CA GLY A 112 6.75 -19.87 -12.45
C GLY A 112 7.14 -19.19 -13.77
N ASP A 113 6.17 -18.64 -14.48
CA ASP A 113 6.35 -17.94 -15.74
C ASP A 113 6.24 -16.41 -15.62
N TYR A 114 6.11 -15.86 -14.40
CA TYR A 114 6.12 -14.42 -14.12
C TYR A 114 5.02 -13.67 -14.86
N ARG A 115 3.79 -14.18 -14.80
CA ARG A 115 2.57 -13.54 -15.31
C ARG A 115 1.68 -12.99 -14.19
N THR A 116 1.84 -13.48 -12.97
CA THR A 116 1.05 -13.07 -11.81
C THR A 116 1.96 -12.91 -10.61
N MET A 117 1.90 -11.75 -9.95
CA MET A 117 2.60 -11.53 -8.68
C MET A 117 1.66 -10.98 -7.62
N VAL A 118 1.94 -11.32 -6.37
CA VAL A 118 1.27 -10.78 -5.20
C VAL A 118 2.26 -9.93 -4.42
N ILE A 119 1.84 -8.71 -4.10
CA ILE A 119 2.66 -7.67 -3.48
C ILE A 119 2.05 -7.26 -2.15
N GLY A 120 2.89 -6.96 -1.17
CA GLY A 120 2.50 -6.40 0.13
C GLY A 120 3.50 -5.42 0.69
#